data_AF-A0A2X2WEM9-F1
#
_entry.id   AF-A0A2X2WEM9-F1
#
_cell.length_a   1.000
_cell.length_b   1.000
_cell.length_c   1.000
_cell.angle_alpha   90.00
_cell.angle_beta   90.00
_cell.angle_gamma   90.00
#
_symmetry.space_group_name_H-M   'P 1'
#
loop_
_entity.id
_entity.type
_entity.pdbx_description
1 polymer ?
#
loop_
_entity_poly.entity_id
_entity_poly.type
_entity_poly.pdbx_seq_one_letter_code
_entity_poly.pdbx_strand_id
1 'polypeptide(L)'
;MSAPSIPAAKARMAQLDSRACRQLLNQAMACRTSLEVEHLLAQFRMAQQDAPLVTAQCITLDSDWRSKEEVIKGMTDNLLLASRCRYPRKLEADLWAREAVFLHRVRV
;
A
#
# COMPACT_ATOMS: atom_id res chain seq x y z
N MET A 1 27.53 3.60 -5.65
CA MET A 1 26.13 3.31 -6.02
C MET A 1 25.46 2.67 -4.82
N SER A 2 24.43 3.30 -4.25
CA SER A 2 23.67 2.72 -3.12
C SER A 2 23.04 1.40 -3.54
N ALA A 3 23.10 0.38 -2.69
CA ALA A 3 22.48 -0.90 -2.98
C ALA A 3 20.99 -0.68 -3.33
N PRO A 4 20.48 -1.25 -4.45
CA PRO A 4 19.13 -0.98 -4.94
C PRO A 4 18.01 -1.31 -3.95
N SER A 5 18.31 -2.09 -2.90
CA SER A 5 17.39 -2.45 -1.82
C SER A 5 17.21 -1.36 -0.74
N ILE A 6 18.11 -0.37 -0.65
CA ILE A 6 18.12 0.60 0.47
C ILE A 6 16.83 1.44 0.52
N PRO A 7 16.32 2.03 -0.59
CA PRO A 7 15.09 2.82 -0.54
C PRO A 7 13.87 1.99 -0.14
N ALA A 8 13.76 0.77 -0.69
CA ALA A 8 12.66 -0.14 -0.38
C ALA A 8 12.69 -0.61 1.09
N ALA A 9 13.88 -0.88 1.63
CA ALA A 9 14.06 -1.24 3.03
C ALA A 9 13.67 -0.07 3.95
N LYS A 10 14.12 1.15 3.64
CA LYS A 10 13.75 2.36 4.41
C LYS A 10 12.25 2.60 4.42
N ALA A 11 11.58 2.45 3.28
CA ALA A 11 10.12 2.62 3.18
C ALA A 11 9.37 1.61 4.07
N ARG A 12 9.80 0.34 4.10
CA ARG A 12 9.21 -0.69 4.98
C ARG A 12 9.46 -0.39 6.46
N MET A 13 10.67 0.03 6.82
CA MET A 13 11.01 0.38 8.20
C MET A 13 10.20 1.58 8.69
N ALA A 14 9.95 2.57 7.83
CA ALA A 14 9.15 3.75 8.18
C ALA A 14 7.67 3.43 8.51
N GLN A 15 7.17 2.27 8.08
CA GLN A 15 5.81 1.80 8.40
C GLN A 15 5.72 1.09 9.76
N LEU A 16 6.86 0.78 10.39
CA LEU A 16 6.90 0.06 11.66
C LEU A 16 6.95 1.04 12.84
N ASP A 17 6.02 0.88 13.77
CA ASP A 17 6.07 1.58 15.04
C ASP A 17 7.08 0.91 16.00
N SER A 18 8.08 1.67 16.43
CA SER A 18 9.16 1.17 17.30
C SER A 18 8.65 0.67 18.67
N ARG A 19 7.57 1.26 19.19
CA ARG A 19 6.99 0.82 20.48
C ARG A 19 6.28 -0.53 20.31
N ALA A 20 5.49 -0.69 19.26
CA ALA A 20 4.84 -1.94 18.89
C ALA A 20 5.86 -3.05 18.62
N CYS A 21 6.94 -2.77 17.90
CA CYS A 21 8.01 -3.76 17.67
C CYS A 21 8.70 -4.22 18.96
N ARG A 22 8.91 -3.31 19.92
CA ARG A 22 9.47 -3.67 21.24
C ARG A 22 8.50 -4.53 22.06
N GLN A 23 7.21 -4.24 22.02
CA GLN A 23 6.19 -5.07 22.66
C GLN A 23 6.13 -6.47 22.04
N LEU A 24 6.16 -6.56 20.71
CA LEU A 24 6.24 -7.82 19.98
C LEU A 24 7.47 -8.64 20.38
N LEU A 25 8.64 -8.01 20.49
CA LEU A 25 9.86 -8.67 20.93
C LEU A 25 9.72 -9.23 22.35
N ASN A 26 9.18 -8.44 23.29
CA ASN A 26 8.98 -8.90 24.66
C ASN A 26 8.01 -10.09 24.74
N GLN A 27 6.96 -10.11 23.91
CA GLN A 27 6.04 -11.23 23.79
C GLN A 27 6.73 -12.48 23.20
N ALA A 28 7.55 -12.30 22.15
CA ALA A 28 8.30 -13.38 21.53
C ALA A 28 9.32 -14.01 22.51
N MET A 29 9.93 -13.22 23.38
CA MET A 29 10.83 -13.72 24.44
C MET A 29 10.12 -14.59 25.48
N ALA A 30 8.79 -14.51 25.61
CA ALA A 30 8.00 -15.34 26.49
C ALA A 30 7.50 -16.64 25.82
N CYS A 31 7.62 -16.76 24.49
CA CYS A 31 7.26 -17.96 23.75
C CYS A 31 8.21 -19.12 24.08
N ARG A 32 7.65 -20.32 24.24
CA ARG A 32 8.40 -21.54 24.57
C ARG A 32 8.85 -22.32 23.35
N THR A 33 8.24 -22.04 22.20
CA THR A 33 8.49 -22.76 20.96
C THR A 33 8.62 -21.80 19.79
N SER A 34 9.31 -22.23 18.73
CA SER A 34 9.37 -21.48 17.46
C SER A 34 7.98 -21.31 16.84
N LEU A 35 7.10 -22.31 16.99
CA LEU A 35 5.73 -22.25 16.47
C LEU A 35 4.90 -21.12 17.13
N GLU A 36 5.05 -20.93 18.44
CA GLU A 36 4.41 -19.81 19.15
C GLU A 36 4.90 -18.45 18.61
N VAL A 37 6.21 -18.33 18.33
CA VAL A 37 6.77 -17.12 17.73
C VAL A 37 6.22 -16.89 16.33
N GLU A 38 6.12 -17.93 15.50
CA GLU A 38 5.54 -17.83 14.15
C GLU A 38 4.07 -17.37 14.20
N HIS A 39 3.29 -17.92 15.13
CA HIS A 39 1.90 -17.54 15.32
C HIS A 39 1.78 -16.08 15.76
N LEU A 40 2.60 -15.65 16.72
CA LEU A 40 2.66 -14.27 17.19
C LEU A 40 3.01 -13.29 16.05
N LEU A 41 4.01 -13.63 15.23
CA LEU A 41 4.40 -12.82 14.07
C LEU A 41 3.27 -12.75 13.02
N ALA A 42 2.55 -13.85 12.79
CA ALA A 42 1.40 -13.87 11.89
C ALA A 42 0.28 -12.94 12.38
N GLN A 43 -0.09 -13.03 13.66
CA GLN A 43 -1.08 -12.15 14.29
C GLN A 43 -0.69 -10.66 14.18
N PHE A 44 0.58 -10.34 14.48
CA PHE A 44 1.07 -8.97 14.39
C PHE A 44 0.99 -8.41 12.96
N ARG A 45 1.31 -9.23 11.95
CA ARG A 45 1.20 -8.85 10.54
C ARG A 45 -0.26 -8.62 10.12
N MET A 46 -1.18 -9.46 10.58
CA MET A 46 -2.61 -9.29 10.27
C MET A 46 -3.15 -7.99 10.87
N ALA A 47 -2.81 -7.67 12.12
CA ALA A 47 -3.25 -6.42 12.76
C ALA A 47 -2.71 -5.16 12.06
N GLN A 48 -1.52 -5.21 11.45
CA GLN A 48 -1.00 -4.09 10.65
C GLN A 48 -1.66 -3.95 9.26
N GLN A 49 -2.38 -4.97 8.78
CA GLN A 49 -3.00 -4.97 7.46
C GLN A 49 -4.43 -4.41 7.43
N ASP A 50 -5.03 -4.11 8.60
CA ASP A 50 -6.33 -3.42 8.70
C ASP A 50 -6.19 -1.92 8.38
N ALA A 51 -5.81 -1.63 7.15
CA ALA A 51 -5.74 -0.29 6.63
C ALA A 51 -7.15 0.11 6.14
N PRO A 52 -7.79 1.17 6.68
CA PRO A 52 -9.14 1.56 6.31
C PRO A 52 -9.28 1.77 4.80
N LEU A 53 -10.44 1.43 4.21
CA LEU A 53 -10.69 1.58 2.76
C LEU A 53 -10.43 3.02 2.28
N VAL A 54 -10.77 4.00 3.11
CA VAL A 54 -10.52 5.42 2.86
C VAL A 54 -9.58 5.96 3.93
N THR A 55 -8.50 6.59 3.51
CA THR A 55 -7.59 7.34 4.39
C THR A 55 -7.21 8.65 3.73
N ALA A 56 -6.81 9.64 4.52
CA ALA A 56 -6.41 10.96 4.02
C ALA A 56 -5.31 10.89 2.94
N GLN A 57 -4.43 9.89 3.03
CA GLN A 57 -3.36 9.65 2.04
C GLN A 57 -3.91 9.28 0.65
N CYS A 58 -5.13 8.75 0.57
CA CYS A 58 -5.79 8.41 -0.70
C CYS A 58 -6.66 9.54 -1.26
N ILE A 59 -6.71 10.71 -0.59
CA ILE A 59 -7.54 11.85 -0.98
C ILE A 59 -6.64 12.95 -1.53
N THR A 60 -6.87 13.33 -2.78
CA THR A 60 -6.23 14.49 -3.40
C THR A 60 -7.27 15.59 -3.55
N LEU A 61 -7.02 16.73 -2.91
CA LEU A 61 -7.82 17.95 -3.05
C LEU A 61 -7.05 18.95 -3.90
N ASP A 62 -7.77 19.85 -4.57
CA ASP A 62 -7.21 20.98 -5.32
C ASP A 62 -6.17 20.60 -6.40
N SER A 63 -6.24 19.38 -6.94
CA SER A 63 -5.41 18.96 -8.08
C SER A 63 -5.88 19.68 -9.36
N ASP A 64 -4.93 20.17 -10.15
CA ASP A 64 -5.17 20.86 -11.41
C ASP A 64 -5.26 19.93 -12.64
N TRP A 65 -5.55 18.64 -12.41
CA TRP A 65 -5.63 17.62 -13.46
C TRP A 65 -6.70 17.96 -14.50
N ARG A 66 -6.29 18.02 -15.77
CA ARG A 66 -7.10 18.49 -16.91
C ARG A 66 -7.51 17.37 -17.85
N SER A 67 -7.00 16.16 -17.66
CA SER A 67 -7.25 15.01 -18.54
C SER A 67 -7.51 13.74 -17.74
N LYS A 68 -8.17 12.76 -18.37
CA LYS A 68 -8.42 11.45 -17.75
C LYS A 68 -7.09 10.73 -17.50
N GLU A 69 -6.13 10.92 -18.39
CA GLU A 69 -4.77 10.42 -18.31
C GLU A 69 -4.08 10.92 -17.04
N GLU A 70 -4.17 12.22 -16.76
CA GLU A 70 -3.59 12.83 -15.55
C GLU A 70 -4.27 12.32 -14.28
N VAL A 71 -5.60 12.17 -14.29
CA VAL A 71 -6.35 11.63 -13.15
C VAL A 71 -5.95 10.18 -12.86
N ILE A 72 -5.96 9.31 -13.88
CA ILE A 72 -5.67 7.89 -13.74
C ILE A 72 -4.23 7.67 -13.27
N LYS A 73 -3.28 8.35 -13.89
CA LYS A 73 -1.87 8.26 -13.51
C LYS A 73 -1.64 8.82 -12.11
N GLY A 74 -2.13 10.03 -11.84
CA GLY A 74 -1.97 10.69 -10.53
C GLY A 74 -2.56 9.89 -9.38
N MET A 75 -3.75 9.33 -9.54
CA MET A 75 -4.38 8.49 -8.51
C MET A 75 -3.66 7.15 -8.33
N THR A 76 -3.21 6.52 -9.42
CA THR A 76 -2.46 5.25 -9.35
C THR A 76 -1.11 5.42 -8.66
N ASP A 77 -0.41 6.51 -8.97
CA ASP A 77 0.85 6.89 -8.31
C ASP A 77 0.62 7.23 -6.83
N ASN A 78 -0.47 7.93 -6.50
CA ASN A 78 -0.79 8.24 -5.11
C ASN A 78 -1.02 6.94 -4.28
N LEU A 79 -1.72 5.95 -4.82
CA LEU A 79 -1.90 4.66 -4.17
C LEU A 79 -0.58 3.88 -4.02
N LEU A 80 0.34 4.01 -4.96
CA LEU A 80 1.69 3.44 -4.84
C LEU A 80 2.45 4.10 -3.69
N LEU A 81 2.44 5.44 -3.63
CA LEU A 81 3.12 6.20 -2.57
C LEU A 81 2.54 5.91 -1.18
N ALA A 82 1.22 5.75 -1.08
CA ALA A 82 0.55 5.31 0.14
C ALA A 82 0.78 3.83 0.49
N SER A 83 1.57 3.09 -0.31
CA SER A 83 1.80 1.64 -0.19
C SER A 83 0.51 0.80 -0.22
N ARG A 84 -0.53 1.33 -0.86
CA ARG A 84 -1.85 0.70 -1.05
C ARG A 84 -1.92 -0.16 -2.30
N CYS A 85 -1.04 0.09 -3.28
CA CYS A 85 -0.97 -0.66 -4.53
C CYS A 85 0.42 -1.29 -4.73
N ARG A 86 0.45 -2.61 -4.89
CA ARG A 86 1.69 -3.36 -5.17
C ARG A 86 2.05 -3.37 -6.66
N TYR A 87 1.06 -3.25 -7.54
CA TYR A 87 1.22 -3.41 -8.99
C TYR A 87 0.62 -2.20 -9.73
N PRO A 88 1.23 -1.01 -9.64
CA PRO A 88 0.66 0.24 -10.16
C PRO A 88 0.40 0.17 -11.66
N ARG A 89 1.33 -0.39 -12.46
CA ARG A 89 1.14 -0.53 -13.92
C ARG A 89 -0.03 -1.42 -14.31
N LYS A 90 -0.27 -2.49 -13.54
CA LYS A 90 -1.41 -3.38 -13.78
C LYS A 90 -2.71 -2.67 -13.41
N LEU A 91 -2.74 -1.98 -12.26
CA LEU A 91 -3.88 -1.18 -11.83
C LEU A 91 -4.23 -0.12 -12.88
N GLU A 92 -3.26 0.60 -13.41
CA GLU A 92 -3.45 1.60 -14.46
C GLU A 92 -4.07 0.99 -15.73
N ALA A 93 -3.54 -0.16 -16.19
CA ALA A 93 -4.09 -0.88 -17.34
C ALA A 93 -5.54 -1.34 -17.11
N ASP A 94 -5.83 -1.84 -15.90
CA ASP A 94 -7.18 -2.29 -15.52
C ASP A 94 -8.16 -1.09 -15.47
N LEU A 95 -7.71 0.08 -15.00
CA LEU A 95 -8.49 1.32 -15.01
C LEU A 95 -8.80 1.78 -16.44
N TRP A 96 -7.82 1.75 -17.33
CA TRP A 96 -8.01 2.08 -18.74
C TRP A 96 -8.95 1.10 -19.45
N ALA A 97 -8.82 -0.20 -19.20
CA ALA A 97 -9.71 -1.21 -19.75
C ALA A 97 -11.16 -0.97 -19.32
N ARG A 98 -11.38 -0.55 -18.06
CA ARG A 98 -12.70 -0.15 -17.57
C ARG A 98 -13.20 1.13 -18.26
N GLU A 99 -12.36 2.14 -18.40
CA GLU A 99 -12.75 3.40 -19.03
C GLU A 99 -13.13 3.23 -20.51
N ALA A 100 -12.45 2.33 -21.22
CA ALA A 100 -12.76 1.99 -22.61
C ALA A 100 -14.19 1.46 -22.79
N VAL A 101 -14.77 0.82 -21.78
CA VAL A 101 -16.18 0.37 -21.79
C VAL A 101 -17.14 1.56 -21.91
N PHE A 102 -16.82 2.69 -21.27
CA PHE A 102 -17.66 3.89 -21.31
C PHE A 102 -17.49 4.66 -22.63
N LEU A 103 -16.30 4.63 -23.24
CA LEU A 103 -16.08 5.20 -24.57
C LEU A 103 -16.93 4.51 -25.65
N HIS A 104 -17.26 3.22 -25.48
CA HIS A 104 -18.13 2.49 -26.42
C HIS A 104 -19.63 2.68 -26.16
N ARG A 105 -20.04 3.12 -24.95
CA ARG A 105 -21.46 3.27 -24.57
C ARG A 105 -22.07 4.65 -24.79
N VAL A 106 -21.25 5.67 -25.06
CA VAL A 106 -21.72 7.07 -25.26
C VAL A 106 -21.92 7.43 -26.75
N ARG A 107 -22.00 6.42 -27.64
CA ARG A 107 -22.30 6.58 -29.08
C ARG A 107 -23.74 6.15 -29.45
N VAL A 108 -24.69 6.22 -28.52
CA VAL A 108 -26.13 6.01 -28.81
C VAL A 108 -26.88 7.32 -28.65
#